data_AF-A0A374TNS0-F1
#
_entry.id   AF-A0A374TNS0-F1
#
_cell.length_a   1.000
_cell.length_b   1.000
_cell.length_c   1.000
_cell.angle_alpha   90.00
_cell.angle_beta   90.00
_cell.angle_gamma   90.00
#
_symmetry.space_group_name_H-M   'P 1'
#
loop_
_entity.id
_entity.type
_entity.pdbx_description
1 polymer ?
#
loop_
_entity_poly.entity_id
_entity_poly.type
_entity_poly.pdbx_seq_one_letter_code
_entity_poly.pdbx_strand_id
1 'polypeptide(L)' 'MSFGKTLKHVLDERGLRAIDLADESLSTQYLSKLITGRTKSPTWDKALNIIEKLGMTPSEFRSLEIKYDGMEHHKRKAH' A
#
# COMPACT_ATOMS: atom_id res chain seq x y z
N MET A 1 -8.00 -7.19 -0.46
CA MET A 1 -6.78 -6.82 0.28
C MET A 1 -6.93 -5.38 0.76
N SER A 2 -6.28 -4.96 1.85
CA SER A 2 -6.36 -3.55 2.30
C SER A 2 -5.26 -2.70 1.67
N PHE A 3 -5.50 -1.38 1.54
CA PHE A 3 -4.54 -0.42 1.00
C PHE A 3 -3.13 -0.59 1.59
N GLY A 4 -3.03 -0.66 2.92
CA GLY A 4 -1.75 -0.81 3.61
C GLY A 4 -1.02 -2.11 3.30
N LYS A 5 -1.76 -3.20 3.07
CA LYS A 5 -1.15 -4.47 2.64
C LYS A 5 -0.64 -4.38 1.20
N THR A 6 -1.43 -3.80 0.29
CA THR A 6 -0.99 -3.55 -1.09
C THR A 6 0.25 -2.68 -1.12
N LEU A 7 0.26 -1.59 -0.34
CA LEU A 7 1.42 -0.72 -0.17
C LEU A 7 2.65 -1.50 0.30
N LYS A 8 2.49 -2.39 1.28
CA LYS A 8 3.58 -3.25 1.75
C LYS A 8 4.17 -4.11 0.63
N HIS A 9 3.33 -4.73 -0.18
CA HIS A 9 3.78 -5.56 -1.30
C HIS A 9 4.51 -4.74 -2.35
N VAL A 10 3.98 -3.57 -2.71
CA VAL A 10 4.63 -2.69 -3.69
C VAL A 10 5.99 -2.21 -3.18
N LEU A 11 6.10 -1.88 -1.89
CA LEU A 11 7.37 -1.51 -1.27
C LEU A 11 8.38 -2.66 -1.32
N ASP A 12 7.97 -3.87 -0.95
CA ASP A 12 8.80 -5.08 -0.94
C ASP A 12 9.30 -5.44 -2.34
N GLU A 13 8.41 -5.43 -3.34
CA GLU A 13 8.75 -5.72 -4.74
C GLU A 13 9.72 -4.70 -5.35
N ARG A 14 9.70 -3.46 -4.84
CA ARG A 14 10.56 -2.37 -5.31
C ARG A 14 11.79 -2.12 -4.44
N GLY A 15 11.98 -2.90 -3.37
CA GLY A 15 13.07 -2.69 -2.42
C GLY A 15 13.01 -1.35 -1.67
N LEU A 16 11.83 -0.74 -1.60
CA LEU A 16 11.59 0.54 -0.94
C LEU A 16 11.19 0.34 0.52
N ARG A 17 11.54 1.31 1.36
CA ARG A 17 11.15 1.38 2.78
C ARG A 17 10.14 2.50 2.97
N ALA A 18 9.37 2.43 4.06
CA ALA A 18 8.40 3.48 4.40
C ALA A 18 9.05 4.86 4.58
N ILE A 19 10.33 4.92 4.96
CA ILE A 19 11.07 6.19 5.05
C ILE A 19 11.29 6.85 3.69
N ASP A 20 11.35 6.07 2.61
CA ASP A 20 11.53 6.59 1.25
C ASP A 20 10.26 7.29 0.72
N LEU A 21 9.10 7.03 1.36
CA LEU A 21 7.83 7.70 1.06
C LEU A 21 7.51 8.85 2.02
N ALA A 22 8.32 9.05 3.07
CA ALA A 22 8.00 10.01 4.11
C ALA A 22 8.19 11.46 3.63
N ASP A 23 7.31 12.36 4.06
CA ASP A 23 7.41 13.80 3.85
C ASP A 23 6.69 14.56 4.99
N GLU A 24 6.52 15.88 4.84
CA GLU A 24 5.85 16.74 5.81
C GLU A 24 4.39 16.32 6.12
N SER A 25 3.69 15.74 5.14
CA SER A 25 2.31 15.23 5.24
C SER A 25 2.25 13.74 5.62
N LEU A 26 3.28 12.96 5.29
CA LEU A 26 3.36 11.52 5.50
C LEU A 26 4.50 11.16 6.45
N SER A 27 4.20 11.09 7.75
CA SER A 27 5.18 10.62 8.72
C SER A 27 5.48 9.12 8.56
N THR A 28 6.73 8.73 8.84
CA THR A 28 7.15 7.31 8.89
C THR A 28 6.27 6.49 9.84
N GLN A 29 5.85 7.09 10.97
CA GLN A 29 4.97 6.44 11.93
C GLN A 29 3.58 6.18 11.35
N TYR A 30 3.02 7.13 10.60
CA TYR A 30 1.74 6.98 9.92
C TYR A 30 1.81 5.86 8.87
N LEU A 31 2.85 5.88 8.02
CA LEU A 31 3.07 4.86 6.99
C LEU A 31 3.22 3.46 7.61
N SER A 32 3.97 3.35 8.72
CA SER A 32 4.10 2.09 9.48
C SER A 32 2.75 1.59 10.01
N LYS A 33 1.93 2.47 10.59
CA LYS A 33 0.57 2.11 11.06
C LYS A 33 -0.32 1.65 9.90
N LEU A 34 -0.20 2.28 8.73
CA LEU A 34 -0.93 1.90 7.53
C LEU A 34 -0.51 0.51 7.03
N ILE A 35 0.80 0.28 6.87
CA ILE A 35 1.38 -1.00 6.41
C ILE A 35 1.04 -2.17 7.35
N THR A 36 1.09 -1.93 8.66
CA THR A 36 0.76 -2.94 9.68
C THR A 36 -0.74 -3.15 9.86
N GLY A 37 -1.59 -2.36 9.19
CA GLY A 37 -3.04 -2.46 9.30
C GLY A 37 -3.64 -1.87 10.58
N ARG A 38 -2.82 -1.20 11.42
CA ARG A 38 -3.33 -0.42 12.57
C ARG A 38 -4.18 0.76 12.11
N THR A 39 -3.85 1.34 10.96
CA THR A 39 -4.69 2.28 10.24
C THR A 39 -5.30 1.55 9.04
N LYS A 40 -6.64 1.49 8.97
CA LYS A 40 -7.34 0.71 7.93
C LYS A 40 -7.15 1.29 6.53
N SER A 41 -7.32 2.60 6.42
CA SER A 41 -7.27 3.33 5.15
C SER A 41 -6.73 4.74 5.35
N PRO A 42 -5.97 5.27 4.38
CA PRO A 42 -5.62 6.67 4.37
C PRO A 42 -6.81 7.55 3.97
N THR A 43 -6.70 8.85 4.20
CA THR A 43 -7.58 9.83 3.55
C THR A 43 -7.29 9.86 2.05
N TRP A 44 -8.21 10.40 1.25
CA TRP A 44 -8.04 10.49 -0.19
C TRP A 44 -6.74 11.20 -0.58
N ASP A 45 -6.46 12.37 0.00
CA ASP A 45 -5.23 13.14 -0.29
C ASP A 45 -3.96 12.38 0.07
N LYS A 46 -3.95 11.68 1.21
CA LYS A 46 -2.81 10.85 1.61
C LYS A 46 -2.65 9.63 0.71
N ALA A 47 -3.74 9.05 0.22
CA ALA A 47 -3.69 7.95 -0.73
C ALA A 47 -3.06 8.41 -2.04
N LEU A 48 -3.51 9.55 -2.58
CA LEU A 48 -2.97 10.12 -3.80
C LEU A 48 -1.49 10.47 -3.66
N ASN A 49 -1.08 11.11 -2.56
CA ASN A 49 0.33 11.43 -2.32
C ASN A 49 1.19 10.15 -2.27
N ILE A 50 0.76 9.12 -1.54
CA ILE A 50 1.48 7.83 -1.50
C ILE A 50 1.62 7.22 -2.90
N ILE A 51 0.53 7.19 -3.67
CA ILE A 51 0.48 6.60 -5.01
C ILE A 51 1.37 7.37 -5.98
N GLU A 52 1.34 8.70 -5.93
CA GLU A 52 2.18 9.58 -6.74
C GLU A 52 3.67 9.39 -6.43
N LYS A 53 4.05 9.28 -5.15
CA LYS A 53 5.44 8.96 -4.75
C LYS A 53 5.90 7.58 -5.23
N LEU A 54 4.98 6.65 -5.40
CA LEU A 54 5.26 5.36 -6.02
C LEU A 54 5.36 5.46 -7.55
N GLY A 55 5.20 6.64 -8.14
CA GLY A 55 5.30 6.86 -9.59
C GLY A 55 4.25 6.05 -10.36
N MET A 56 3.04 5.90 -9.80
CA MET A 56 1.93 5.22 -10.46
C MET A 56 0.65 6.02 -10.32
N THR A 57 -0.36 5.65 -11.10
CA THR A 57 -1.69 6.23 -11.04
C THR A 57 -2.58 5.50 -10.03
N PRO A 58 -3.67 6.13 -9.53
CA PRO A 58 -4.63 5.47 -8.65
C PRO A 58 -5.27 4.23 -9.27
N SER A 59 -5.48 4.25 -10.58
CA SER A 59 -6.00 3.11 -11.34
C SER A 59 -5.04 1.92 -11.33
N GLU A 60 -3.75 2.16 -11.54
CA GLU A 60 -2.72 1.10 -11.47
C GLU A 60 -2.62 0.52 -10.07
N PHE A 61 -2.60 1.37 -9.04
CA PHE A 61 -2.60 0.91 -7.67
C PHE A 61 -3.85 0.06 -7.38
N ARG A 62 -5.03 0.47 -7.87
CA ARG A 62 -6.27 -0.29 -7.70
C ARG A 62 -6.22 -1.65 -8.39
N SER A 63 -5.65 -1.73 -9.59
CA SER A 63 -5.43 -3.00 -10.28
C SER A 63 -4.54 -3.94 -9.47
N LEU A 64 -3.51 -3.41 -8.80
CA LEU A 64 -2.69 -4.19 -7.88
C LEU A 64 -3.48 -4.67 -6.66
N GLU A 65 -4.31 -3.83 -6.04
CA GLU A 65 -5.17 -4.25 -4.94
C GLU A 65 -6.05 -5.45 -5.31
N ILE A 66 -6.66 -5.41 -6.50
CA ILE A 66 -7.52 -6.48 -7.02
C ILE A 66 -6.68 -7.74 -7.31
N LYS A 67 -5.51 -7.58 -7.93
CA LYS A 67 -4.60 -8.68 -8.25
C LYS A 67 -4.14 -9.42 -7.00
N TYR A 68 -3.66 -8.70 -5.98
CA TYR A 68 -3.20 -9.34 -4.75
C TYR A 68 -4.36 -9.92 -3.92
N ASP A 69 -5.55 -9.31 -3.97
CA ASP A 69 -6.75 -9.90 -3.37
C ASP A 69 -7.06 -11.27 -3.97
N GLY A 70 -7.09 -11.38 -5.30
CA GLY A 70 -7.29 -12.66 -5.99
C GLY A 70 -6.23 -13.70 -5.59
N MET A 71 -4.96 -13.32 -5.48
CA MET A 71 -3.88 -14.23 -5.08
C MET A 71 -4.01 -14.71 -3.62
N GLU A 72 -4.38 -13.84 -2.67
CA GLU A 72 -4.63 -14.25 -1.27
C GLU A 72 -5.81 -15.24 -1.19
N HIS A 73 -6.87 -15.04 -1.97
CA HIS A 73 -8.02 -15.93 -2.02
C HIS A 73 -7.67 -17.32 -2.58
N HIS A 74 -6.82 -17.41 -3.60
CA HIS A 74 -6.33 -18.70 -4.11
C HIS A 74 -5.42 -19.42 -3.11
N LYS A 75 -4.53 -18.70 -2.42
CA LYS A 75 -3.63 -19.29 -1.42
C LYS A 75 -4.38 -19.90 -0.23
N ARG A 76 -5.50 -19.30 0.18
CA ARG A 76 -6.34 -19.81 1.31
C ARG A 76 -7.20 -21.02 0.96
N LYS A 77 -7.50 -21.25 -0.32
CA LYS A 77 -8.27 -22.42 -0.77
C LYS A 77 -7.41 -23.66 -1.05
N ALA A 78 -6.09 -23.49 -1.08
CA ALA A 78 -5.13 -24.55 -1.36
C ALA A 78 -4.60 -25.25 -0.08
N HIS A 79 -5.17 -24.95 1.08
CA HIS A 79 -4.85 -25.56 2.38
C HIS A 79 -6.11 -26.10 3.05
#